data_AF-A0A431HLV2-F1
#
_entry.id   AF-A0A431HLV2-F1
#
_cell.length_a   1.000
_cell.length_b   1.000
_cell.length_c   1.000
_cell.angle_alpha   90.00
_cell.angle_beta   90.00
_cell.angle_gamma   90.00
#
_symmetry.space_group_name_H-M   'P 1'
#
loop_
_entity.id
_entity.type
_entity.pdbx_description
1 polymer ?
#
loop_
_entity_poly.entity_id
_entity_poly.type
_entity_poly.pdbx_seq_one_letter_code
_entity_poly.pdbx_strand_id
1 'polypeptide(L)'
;MNRRNIFKSILGFFGACSVAFATKSSNTNSCMQLESFKKNGEPYMDSNGNVYNTFRKGDENYYTLNGEVYLTCDKSGKKYWKNGLLHRDDDLPAIDNTHGGTKKGDQHWYQNGLQHRDNGPASIWSDGTEQWQKHGKLHREDGPAITYENRFRAEWYQNGKFIKLEEIVS
;
A
#
# COMPACT_ATOMS: atom_id res chain seq x y z
N MET A 1 38.43 -29.61 -71.43
CA MET A 1 37.06 -29.10 -71.67
C MET A 1 36.05 -30.19 -71.34
N ASN A 2 35.39 -30.14 -70.17
CA ASN A 2 33.98 -30.51 -70.02
C ASN A 2 33.50 -30.40 -68.56
N ARG A 3 32.33 -29.77 -68.46
CA ARG A 3 31.19 -29.90 -67.53
C ARG A 3 31.45 -30.19 -66.04
N ARG A 4 30.92 -29.22 -65.27
CA ARG A 4 30.80 -29.09 -63.83
C ARG A 4 29.95 -30.21 -63.23
N ASN A 5 30.42 -30.76 -62.10
CA ASN A 5 29.64 -31.59 -61.21
C ASN A 5 29.90 -31.23 -59.72
N ILE A 6 28.81 -30.82 -59.05
CA ILE A 6 28.31 -31.18 -57.71
C ILE A 6 29.16 -30.87 -56.45
N PHE A 7 28.62 -30.07 -55.50
CA PHE A 7 28.09 -30.50 -54.17
C PHE A 7 28.01 -29.39 -53.10
N LYS A 8 26.90 -29.45 -52.33
CA LYS A 8 26.66 -29.05 -50.92
C LYS A 8 26.46 -27.57 -50.56
N SER A 9 25.25 -27.24 -50.07
CA SER A 9 25.01 -26.68 -48.71
C SER A 9 23.49 -26.55 -48.46
N ILE A 10 22.89 -27.46 -47.67
CA ILE A 10 22.30 -27.22 -46.33
C ILE A 10 21.10 -26.25 -46.34
N LEU A 11 19.90 -26.83 -46.22
CA LEU A 11 18.63 -26.19 -45.88
C LEU A 11 18.72 -25.60 -44.45
N GLY A 12 18.61 -24.28 -44.33
CA GLY A 12 18.44 -23.56 -43.07
C GLY A 12 16.98 -23.25 -42.78
N PHE A 13 16.56 -23.56 -41.56
CA PHE A 13 15.27 -23.31 -40.92
C PHE A 13 14.68 -21.90 -41.17
N PHE A 14 13.43 -21.83 -41.65
CA PHE A 14 12.54 -20.70 -41.38
C PHE A 14 11.34 -21.21 -40.57
N GLY A 15 11.54 -21.38 -39.27
CA GLY A 15 10.43 -21.49 -38.32
C GLY A 15 9.85 -20.10 -38.09
N ALA A 16 8.66 -19.83 -38.63
CA ALA A 16 7.89 -18.65 -38.30
C ALA A 16 7.47 -18.74 -36.82
N CYS A 17 8.20 -18.05 -35.94
CA CYS A 17 7.79 -17.88 -34.56
C CYS A 17 6.68 -16.81 -34.54
N SER A 18 5.44 -17.25 -34.32
CA SER A 18 4.31 -16.37 -34.08
C SER A 18 4.65 -15.43 -32.92
N VAL A 19 4.74 -14.13 -33.21
CA VAL A 19 4.87 -13.09 -32.19
C VAL A 19 3.52 -12.98 -31.49
N ALA A 20 3.34 -13.77 -30.44
CA ALA A 20 2.25 -13.57 -29.51
C ALA A 20 2.50 -12.25 -28.77
N PHE A 21 1.80 -11.19 -29.18
CA PHE A 21 1.64 -9.98 -28.36
C PHE A 21 0.83 -10.37 -27.13
N ALA A 22 1.52 -10.86 -26.10
CA ALA A 22 0.96 -10.92 -24.76
C ALA A 22 0.91 -9.49 -24.23
N THR A 23 -0.29 -8.93 -24.14
CA THR A 23 -0.56 -7.68 -23.43
C THR A 23 -0.19 -7.89 -21.97
N LYS A 24 1.04 -7.52 -21.58
CA LYS A 24 1.39 -7.38 -20.16
C LYS A 24 0.62 -6.18 -19.62
N SER A 25 -0.54 -6.48 -19.05
CA SER A 25 -1.27 -5.61 -18.14
C SER A 25 -0.29 -5.07 -17.11
N SER A 26 0.07 -3.79 -17.27
CA SER A 26 0.91 -3.04 -16.35
C SER A 26 0.08 -2.66 -15.14
N ASN A 27 -0.10 -3.60 -14.21
CA ASN A 27 -0.46 -3.28 -12.84
C ASN A 27 0.26 -4.26 -11.92
N THR A 28 1.51 -3.91 -11.66
CA THR A 28 2.35 -4.64 -10.72
C THR A 28 2.09 -4.04 -9.34
N ASN A 29 1.62 -4.89 -8.44
CA ASN A 29 1.33 -4.52 -7.07
C ASN A 29 2.61 -3.98 -6.42
N SER A 30 2.61 -2.74 -5.94
CA SER A 30 3.79 -2.11 -5.33
C SER A 30 4.42 -2.95 -4.20
N CYS A 31 3.63 -3.79 -3.50
CA CYS A 31 4.15 -4.80 -2.57
C CYS A 31 4.50 -6.14 -3.22
N MET A 32 3.69 -6.67 -4.16
CA MET A 32 3.99 -7.96 -4.79
C MET A 32 5.12 -7.90 -5.84
N GLN A 33 5.57 -6.71 -6.24
CA GLN A 33 6.78 -6.58 -7.07
C GLN A 33 8.07 -6.83 -6.26
N LEU A 34 7.99 -6.77 -4.92
CA LEU A 34 9.07 -7.20 -4.01
C LEU A 34 9.08 -8.72 -3.79
N GLU A 35 8.01 -9.45 -4.14
CA GLU A 35 7.94 -10.91 -4.00
C GLU A 35 8.78 -11.70 -5.02
N SER A 36 9.51 -11.00 -5.90
CA SER A 36 10.49 -11.63 -6.80
C SER A 36 11.93 -11.59 -6.26
N PHE A 37 12.20 -10.95 -5.11
CA PHE A 37 13.53 -10.92 -4.52
C PHE A 37 13.66 -11.90 -3.36
N LYS A 38 14.14 -13.10 -3.74
CA LYS A 38 15.02 -14.03 -3.02
C LYS A 38 14.64 -14.38 -1.58
N LYS A 39 14.53 -15.70 -1.38
CA LYS A 39 14.37 -16.45 -0.13
C LYS A 39 15.27 -16.07 1.07
N ASN A 40 16.16 -15.08 1.00
CA ASN A 40 17.13 -14.76 2.04
C ASN A 40 17.36 -13.24 2.18
N GLY A 41 16.50 -12.51 2.88
CA GLY A 41 16.83 -11.28 3.65
C GLY A 41 17.82 -10.25 3.08
N GLU A 42 17.86 -10.01 1.76
CA GLU A 42 18.77 -9.00 1.20
C GLU A 42 18.33 -7.61 1.71
N PRO A 43 19.27 -6.78 2.19
CA PRO A 43 18.92 -5.45 2.68
C PRO A 43 18.33 -4.58 1.57
N TYR A 44 17.30 -3.82 1.92
CA TYR A 44 16.70 -2.81 1.06
C TYR A 44 17.33 -1.45 1.36
N MET A 45 17.67 -0.66 0.35
CA MET A 45 18.14 0.72 0.52
C MET A 45 17.14 1.70 -0.08
N ASP A 46 16.70 2.69 0.70
CA ASP A 46 15.83 3.76 0.20
C ASP A 46 16.61 4.88 -0.50
N SER A 47 15.89 5.85 -1.08
CA SER A 47 16.47 7.01 -1.77
C SER A 47 17.30 7.93 -0.87
N ASN A 48 17.12 7.82 0.45
CA ASN A 48 17.82 8.61 1.45
C ASN A 48 19.07 7.87 1.96
N GLY A 49 19.36 6.66 1.45
CA GLY A 49 20.50 5.85 1.84
C GLY A 49 20.28 5.03 3.11
N ASN A 50 19.05 4.97 3.64
CA ASN A 50 18.77 4.10 4.78
C ASN A 50 18.76 2.64 4.33
N VAL A 51 19.46 1.78 5.05
CA VAL A 51 19.55 0.34 4.77
C VAL A 51 18.68 -0.43 5.77
N TYR A 52 17.74 -1.20 5.25
CA TYR A 52 16.77 -1.97 6.01
C TYR A 52 17.04 -3.46 5.87
N ASN A 53 17.19 -4.17 6.98
CA ASN A 53 17.22 -5.62 6.97
C ASN A 53 15.82 -6.17 6.80
N THR A 54 15.68 -7.24 6.02
CA THR A 54 14.38 -7.81 5.69
C THR A 54 14.25 -9.24 6.21
N PHE A 55 13.08 -9.60 6.71
CA PHE A 55 12.75 -10.99 7.03
C PHE A 55 11.26 -11.26 6.83
N ARG A 56 10.91 -12.54 6.70
CA ARG A 56 9.53 -12.98 6.49
C ARG A 56 9.05 -13.79 7.68
N LYS A 57 7.81 -13.57 8.10
CA LYS A 57 7.10 -14.40 9.09
C LYS A 57 5.69 -14.67 8.57
N GLY A 58 5.42 -15.92 8.18
CA GLY A 58 4.15 -16.26 7.53
C GLY A 58 4.02 -15.57 6.17
N ASP A 59 2.93 -14.82 5.96
CA ASP A 59 2.67 -14.06 4.74
C ASP A 59 3.11 -12.58 4.82
N GLU A 60 3.70 -12.19 5.95
CA GLU A 60 4.15 -10.82 6.20
C GLU A 60 5.66 -10.68 5.97
N ASN A 61 6.04 -9.61 5.28
CA ASN A 61 7.41 -9.14 5.18
C ASN A 61 7.65 -8.03 6.20
N TYR A 62 8.81 -8.06 6.84
CA TYR A 62 9.25 -7.14 7.87
C TYR A 62 10.51 -6.41 7.40
N TYR A 63 10.55 -5.10 7.60
CA TYR A 63 11.67 -4.24 7.29
C TYR A 63 12.13 -3.58 8.58
N THR A 64 13.40 -3.79 8.91
CA THR A 64 13.98 -3.29 10.15
C THR A 64 15.11 -2.31 9.88
N LEU A 65 15.14 -1.23 10.64
CA LEU A 65 16.21 -0.24 10.65
C LEU A 65 16.82 -0.26 12.04
N ASN A 66 18.14 -0.48 12.15
CA ASN A 66 18.85 -0.58 13.43
C ASN A 66 18.26 -1.60 14.43
N GLY A 67 17.64 -2.68 13.92
CA GLY A 67 17.02 -3.74 14.74
C GLY A 67 15.56 -3.47 15.13
N GLU A 68 15.01 -2.30 14.82
CA GLU A 68 13.61 -1.97 15.07
C GLU A 68 12.77 -2.15 13.80
N VAL A 69 11.54 -2.64 13.95
CA VAL A 69 10.60 -2.75 12.83
C VAL A 69 10.14 -1.36 12.42
N TYR A 70 10.28 -1.06 11.13
CA TYR A 70 9.85 0.19 10.50
C TYR A 70 8.62 0.00 9.61
N LEU A 71 8.57 -1.10 8.86
CA LEU A 71 7.50 -1.40 7.92
C LEU A 71 7.18 -2.90 7.99
N THR A 72 5.89 -3.21 7.96
CA THR A 72 5.40 -4.55 7.66
C THR A 72 4.47 -4.48 6.46
N CYS A 73 4.56 -5.44 5.56
CA CYS A 73 3.63 -5.50 4.43
C CYS A 73 3.26 -6.93 4.05
N ASP A 74 2.04 -7.06 3.55
CA ASP A 74 1.45 -8.32 3.09
C ASP A 74 0.54 -8.04 1.88
N LYS A 75 -0.34 -9.01 1.57
CA LYS A 75 -1.38 -8.85 0.53
C LYS A 75 -2.47 -7.83 0.88
N SER A 76 -2.59 -7.46 2.15
CA SER A 76 -3.63 -6.56 2.67
C SER A 76 -3.19 -5.10 2.56
N GLY A 77 -1.90 -4.84 2.75
CA GLY A 77 -1.37 -3.49 2.65
C GLY A 77 -0.02 -3.31 3.35
N LYS A 78 0.23 -2.06 3.74
CA LYS A 78 1.46 -1.62 4.43
C LYS A 78 1.10 -1.07 5.81
N LYS A 79 1.90 -1.39 6.83
CA LYS A 79 1.83 -0.79 8.16
C LYS A 79 3.18 -0.23 8.56
N TYR A 80 3.20 0.97 9.10
CA TYR A 80 4.41 1.72 9.46
C TYR A 80 4.52 1.87 10.97
N TRP A 81 5.74 1.75 11.45
CA TRP A 81 6.07 1.63 12.85
C TRP A 81 7.20 2.58 13.23
N LYS A 82 7.12 3.16 14.42
CA LYS A 82 8.18 3.98 15.05
C LYS A 82 8.22 3.65 16.52
N ASN A 83 9.39 3.31 17.05
CA ASN A 83 9.57 2.89 18.44
C ASN A 83 8.60 1.75 18.86
N GLY A 84 8.33 0.82 17.94
CA GLY A 84 7.41 -0.31 18.16
C GLY A 84 5.91 0.02 18.14
N LEU A 85 5.53 1.26 17.83
CA LEU A 85 4.13 1.71 17.78
C LEU A 85 3.75 2.11 16.36
N LEU A 86 2.47 1.91 15.98
CA LEU A 86 1.96 2.42 14.71
C LEU A 86 2.16 3.94 14.65
N HIS A 87 2.87 4.39 13.62
CA HIS A 87 3.23 5.79 13.45
C HIS A 87 3.77 5.98 12.03
N ARG A 88 3.44 7.12 11.41
CA ARG A 88 4.12 7.56 10.20
C ARG A 88 4.17 9.08 10.15
N ASP A 89 5.36 9.61 9.85
CA ASP A 89 5.59 11.04 9.68
C ASP A 89 5.04 11.53 8.32
N ASP A 90 5.12 12.85 8.08
CA ASP A 90 4.76 13.51 6.80
C ASP A 90 3.27 13.43 6.40
N ASP A 91 2.37 13.36 7.39
CA ASP A 91 0.91 13.23 7.19
C ASP A 91 0.51 12.03 6.29
N LEU A 92 1.38 11.00 6.25
CA LEU A 92 1.13 9.77 5.52
C LEU A 92 0.38 8.75 6.40
N PRO A 93 -0.46 7.89 5.82
CA PRO A 93 -1.18 6.89 6.58
C PRO A 93 -0.20 5.84 7.14
N ALA A 94 -0.33 5.55 8.43
CA ALA A 94 0.42 4.50 9.11
C ALA A 94 -0.11 3.09 8.77
N ILE A 95 -1.36 2.97 8.34
CA ILE A 95 -1.91 1.78 7.69
C ILE A 95 -2.43 2.19 6.33
N ASP A 96 -1.95 1.56 5.27
CA ASP A 96 -2.33 1.84 3.89
C ASP A 96 -2.67 0.54 3.17
N ASN A 97 -3.96 0.29 3.01
CA ASN A 97 -4.48 -0.90 2.32
C ASN A 97 -4.80 -0.61 0.85
N THR A 98 -4.28 0.49 0.28
CA THR A 98 -4.47 0.81 -1.14
C THR A 98 -3.58 -0.10 -2.01
N HIS A 99 -4.18 -1.14 -2.57
CA HIS A 99 -3.44 -2.09 -3.41
C HIS A 99 -3.28 -1.54 -4.83
N GLY A 100 -2.05 -1.18 -5.22
CA GLY A 100 -1.68 -0.95 -6.62
C GLY A 100 -2.47 0.16 -7.36
N GLY A 101 -3.07 1.11 -6.63
CA GLY A 101 -3.70 2.31 -7.20
C GLY A 101 -5.04 2.12 -7.91
N THR A 102 -5.59 0.89 -7.97
CA THR A 102 -6.86 0.61 -8.70
C THR A 102 -8.08 0.47 -7.82
N LYS A 103 -7.91 0.25 -6.51
CA LYS A 103 -9.02 0.11 -5.54
C LYS A 103 -8.82 1.07 -4.37
N LYS A 104 -9.90 1.75 -3.94
CA LYS A 104 -9.92 2.46 -2.65
C LYS A 104 -9.75 1.42 -1.55
N GLY A 105 -8.64 1.49 -0.83
CA GLY A 105 -8.39 0.70 0.37
C GLY A 105 -8.51 1.59 1.60
N ASP A 106 -8.63 0.96 2.77
CA ASP A 106 -8.69 1.71 4.02
C ASP A 106 -7.33 2.37 4.31
N GLN A 107 -7.38 3.58 4.85
CA GLN A 107 -6.22 4.34 5.27
C GLN A 107 -6.43 4.82 6.72
N HIS A 108 -5.42 4.61 7.55
CA HIS A 108 -5.48 5.03 8.95
C HIS A 108 -4.20 5.74 9.37
N TRP A 109 -4.36 6.86 10.08
CA TRP A 109 -3.29 7.68 10.60
C TRP A 109 -3.14 7.43 12.09
N TYR A 110 -1.89 7.23 12.50
CA TYR A 110 -1.53 6.99 13.89
C TYR A 110 -0.34 7.86 14.25
N GLN A 111 -0.36 8.37 15.48
CA GLN A 111 0.79 8.97 16.13
C GLN A 111 1.02 8.27 17.46
N ASN A 112 2.20 7.66 17.60
CA ASN A 112 2.63 6.98 18.84
C ASN A 112 1.61 5.91 19.28
N GLY A 113 1.09 5.14 18.32
CA GLY A 113 0.15 4.04 18.58
C GLY A 113 -1.30 4.47 18.78
N LEU A 114 -1.60 5.78 18.81
CA LEU A 114 -2.96 6.30 18.92
C LEU A 114 -3.45 6.80 17.57
N GLN A 115 -4.70 6.48 17.20
CA GLN A 115 -5.30 7.07 16.01
C GLN A 115 -5.35 8.60 16.16
N HIS A 116 -4.73 9.30 15.22
CA HIS A 116 -4.55 10.74 15.29
C HIS A 116 -4.22 11.29 13.91
N ARG A 117 -4.89 12.39 13.54
CA ARG A 117 -4.47 13.25 12.43
C ARG A 117 -4.94 14.68 12.69
N ASP A 118 -4.05 15.66 12.51
CA ASP A 118 -4.37 17.07 12.78
C ASP A 118 -5.15 17.73 11.63
N ASN A 119 -4.78 17.45 10.38
CA ASN A 119 -5.26 18.18 9.21
C ASN A 119 -6.30 17.41 8.36
N GLY A 120 -6.88 16.34 8.91
CA GLY A 120 -7.81 15.50 8.17
C GLY A 120 -8.39 14.35 9.00
N PRO A 121 -9.21 13.50 8.38
CA PRO A 121 -9.70 12.29 9.04
C PRO A 121 -8.54 11.35 9.37
N ALA A 122 -8.56 10.81 10.59
CA ALA A 122 -7.61 9.82 11.07
C ALA A 122 -7.92 8.41 10.54
N SER A 123 -9.12 8.19 10.01
CA SER A 123 -9.50 6.96 9.32
C SER A 123 -10.36 7.28 8.11
N ILE A 124 -10.02 6.66 6.98
CA ILE A 124 -10.79 6.71 5.73
C ILE A 124 -11.01 5.26 5.31
N TRP A 125 -12.27 4.85 5.20
CA TRP A 125 -12.61 3.51 4.76
C TRP A 125 -12.81 3.47 3.25
N SER A 126 -12.66 2.27 2.70
CA SER A 126 -12.87 1.97 1.28
C SER A 126 -14.29 2.27 0.80
N ASP A 127 -15.28 2.23 1.70
CA ASP A 127 -16.64 2.66 1.42
C ASP A 127 -16.75 4.18 1.27
N GLY A 128 -15.80 4.98 1.77
CA GLY A 128 -15.85 6.44 1.76
C GLY A 128 -16.32 7.07 3.07
N THR A 129 -16.56 6.27 4.11
CA THR A 129 -16.70 6.76 5.48
C THR A 129 -15.39 7.43 5.91
N GLU A 130 -15.50 8.51 6.68
CA GLU A 130 -14.37 9.23 7.26
C GLU A 130 -14.60 9.45 8.75
N GLN A 131 -13.54 9.29 9.55
CA GLN A 131 -13.56 9.56 10.98
C GLN A 131 -12.38 10.44 11.40
N TRP A 132 -12.72 11.47 12.17
CA TRP A 132 -11.79 12.42 12.77
C TRP A 132 -11.50 12.00 14.19
N GLN A 133 -10.21 11.76 14.47
CA GLN A 133 -9.76 11.35 15.79
C GLN A 133 -8.49 12.10 16.16
N LYS A 134 -8.41 12.48 17.44
CA LYS A 134 -7.26 13.14 18.04
C LYS A 134 -6.90 12.40 19.32
N HIS A 135 -5.65 11.91 19.40
CA HIS A 135 -5.15 11.12 20.53
C HIS A 135 -6.06 9.93 20.90
N GLY A 136 -6.52 9.18 19.90
CA GLY A 136 -7.35 7.98 20.07
C GLY A 136 -8.81 8.27 20.42
N LYS A 137 -9.27 9.52 20.34
CA LYS A 137 -10.65 9.91 20.65
C LYS A 137 -11.29 10.55 19.44
N LEU A 138 -12.55 10.19 19.15
CA LEU A 138 -13.37 10.89 18.16
C LEU A 138 -13.47 12.38 18.55
N HIS A 139 -13.04 13.26 17.66
CA HIS A 139 -12.98 14.69 17.92
C HIS A 139 -12.90 15.47 16.60
N ARG A 140 -13.73 16.50 16.46
CA ARG A 140 -13.57 17.54 15.44
C ARG A 140 -14.17 18.86 15.95
N GLU A 141 -13.45 19.96 15.76
CA GLU A 141 -13.90 21.28 16.24
C GLU A 141 -14.95 21.91 15.31
N ASP A 142 -14.70 21.88 14.00
CA ASP A 142 -15.50 22.63 13.02
C ASP A 142 -16.44 21.76 12.17
N GLY A 143 -16.80 20.57 12.63
CA GLY A 143 -17.65 19.68 11.84
C GLY A 143 -17.94 18.32 12.47
N PRO A 144 -18.58 17.43 11.72
CA PRO A 144 -18.84 16.07 12.19
C PRO A 144 -17.54 15.28 12.31
N ALA A 145 -17.40 14.58 13.43
CA ALA A 145 -16.29 13.67 13.66
C ALA A 145 -16.46 12.37 12.86
N ILE A 146 -17.67 12.00 12.44
CA ILE A 146 -17.93 10.88 11.54
C ILE A 146 -18.81 11.35 10.39
N THR A 147 -18.39 11.05 9.16
CA THR A 147 -19.21 11.23 7.95
C THR A 147 -19.27 9.91 7.20
N TYR A 148 -20.49 9.46 6.91
CA TYR A 148 -20.73 8.21 6.18
C TYR A 148 -20.77 8.46 4.67
N GLU A 149 -20.44 7.43 3.87
CA GLU A 149 -20.40 7.53 2.39
C GLU A 149 -21.66 8.17 1.79
N ASN A 150 -22.83 7.71 2.25
CA ASN A 150 -24.11 8.14 1.73
C ASN A 150 -24.46 9.59 2.08
N ARG A 151 -23.69 10.24 2.97
CA ARG A 151 -23.90 11.60 3.49
C ARG A 151 -25.30 11.88 4.02
N PHE A 152 -26.11 10.86 4.26
CA PHE A 152 -27.41 11.00 4.92
C PHE A 152 -27.27 11.09 6.43
N ARG A 153 -26.09 10.76 6.97
CA ARG A 153 -25.81 10.80 8.40
C ARG A 153 -24.45 11.41 8.67
N ALA A 154 -24.38 12.13 9.77
CA ALA A 154 -23.15 12.64 10.33
C ALA A 154 -23.23 12.60 11.86
N GLU A 155 -22.09 12.38 12.52
CA GLU A 155 -22.01 12.38 13.98
C GLU A 155 -20.95 13.34 14.48
N TRP A 156 -21.29 14.08 15.53
CA TRP A 156 -20.42 15.05 16.16
C TRP A 156 -19.91 14.47 17.48
N TYR A 157 -18.59 14.53 17.65
CA TYR A 157 -17.93 14.15 18.88
C TYR A 157 -16.91 15.21 19.28
N GLN A 158 -16.80 15.44 20.58
CA GLN A 158 -15.74 16.28 21.15
C GLN A 158 -15.05 15.52 22.27
N ASN A 159 -13.75 15.28 22.12
CA ASN A 159 -12.92 14.57 23.11
C ASN A 159 -13.48 13.19 23.49
N GLY A 160 -14.03 12.47 22.50
CA GLY A 160 -14.65 11.16 22.67
C GLY A 160 -16.07 11.18 23.22
N LYS A 161 -16.65 12.36 23.50
CA LYS A 161 -18.04 12.48 23.92
C LYS A 161 -18.93 12.75 22.73
N PHE A 162 -19.97 11.93 22.56
CA PHE A 162 -21.02 12.16 21.58
C PHE A 162 -21.75 13.47 21.89
N ILE A 163 -21.97 14.28 20.85
CA ILE A 163 -22.68 15.54 20.94
C ILE A 163 -24.05 15.43 20.27
N LYS A 164 -24.08 15.01 19.00
CA LYS A 164 -25.32 14.86 18.22
C LYS A 164 -25.14 13.96 16.99
N LEU A 165 -26.26 13.49 16.48
CA LEU A 165 -26.45 12.89 15.17
C LEU A 165 -27.27 13.87 14.32
N GLU A 166 -26.94 13.99 13.04
CA GLU A 166 -27.73 14.74 12.08
C GLU A 166 -28.05 13.81 10.91
N GLU A 167 -29.33 13.65 10.62
CA GLU A 167 -29.80 12.97 9.42
C GLU A 167 -30.09 14.01 8.35
N ILE A 168 -29.34 13.98 7.26
CA ILE A 168 -29.47 14.91 6.14
C ILE A 168 -30.56 14.34 5.23
N VAL A 169 -31.76 14.91 5.34
CA VAL A 169 -32.88 14.58 4.44
C VAL A 169 -32.69 15.35 3.14
N SER A 170 -32.66 14.63 2.02
CA SER A 170 -32.56 15.20 0.66
C SER A 170 -33.81 15.97 0.25
#